data_AF-A0A379AKT7-F1
#
_entry.id   AF-A0A379AKT7-F1
#
_cell.length_a   1.000
_cell.length_b   1.000
_cell.length_c   1.000
_cell.angle_alpha   90.00
_cell.angle_beta   90.00
_cell.angle_gamma   90.00
#
_symmetry.space_group_name_H-M   'P 1'
#
loop_
_entity.id
_entity.type
_entity.pdbx_description
1 polymer ?
#
loop_
_entity_poly.entity_id
_entity_poly.type
_entity_poly.pdbx_seq_one_letter_code
_entity_poly.pdbx_strand_id
1 'polypeptide(L)' 'MGLPRASSLAALTHFNGLAHRFQLVHEHQGVRWINDSKATNVGSTEAALNGLQVKGTLWLLMGR' A
#
# COMPACT_ATOMS: atom_id res chain seq x y z
N MET A 1 -27.50 -7.23 -1.65
CA MET A 1 -26.69 -7.36 -2.89
C MET A 1 -26.46 -8.85 -3.16
N GLY A 2 -27.35 -9.52 -3.89
CA GLY A 2 -27.27 -10.97 -4.19
C GLY A 2 -26.23 -11.28 -5.27
N LEU A 3 -24.97 -10.91 -5.04
CA LEU A 3 -23.89 -11.11 -6.03
C LEU A 3 -23.45 -12.57 -6.08
N PRO A 4 -23.30 -13.16 -7.29
CA PRO A 4 -22.80 -14.52 -7.43
C PRO A 4 -21.40 -14.67 -6.84
N ARG A 5 -21.21 -15.71 -6.00
CA ARG A 5 -19.93 -15.97 -5.32
C ARG A 5 -18.75 -16.07 -6.29
N ALA A 6 -18.95 -16.68 -7.45
CA ALA A 6 -17.92 -16.82 -8.48
C ALA A 6 -17.46 -15.46 -9.02
N SER A 7 -18.40 -14.52 -9.27
CA SER A 7 -18.09 -13.18 -9.77
C SER A 7 -17.37 -12.33 -8.72
N SER A 8 -17.77 -12.42 -7.45
CA SER A 8 -17.08 -11.74 -6.35
C SER A 8 -15.65 -12.26 -6.17
N LEU A 9 -15.45 -13.59 -6.29
CA LEU A 9 -14.12 -14.18 -6.22
C LEU A 9 -13.24 -13.73 -7.39
N ALA A 10 -13.75 -13.73 -8.62
CA ALA A 10 -13.03 -13.26 -9.79
C ALA A 10 -12.62 -11.78 -9.66
N ALA A 11 -13.52 -10.92 -9.17
CA ALA A 11 -13.23 -9.51 -8.95
C ALA A 11 -12.10 -9.30 -7.92
N LEU A 12 -12.09 -10.07 -6.83
CA LEU A 12 -11.03 -10.01 -5.83
C LEU A 12 -9.69 -10.51 -6.37
N THR A 13 -9.68 -11.54 -7.22
CA THR A 13 -8.43 -12.07 -7.81
C THR A 13 -7.81 -11.14 -8.85
N HIS A 14 -8.61 -10.29 -9.50
CA HIS A 14 -8.13 -9.29 -10.47
C HIS A 14 -7.81 -7.93 -9.85
N PHE A 15 -8.08 -7.73 -8.57
CA PHE A 15 -7.84 -6.48 -7.89
C PHE A 15 -6.35 -6.32 -7.53
N ASN A 16 -5.62 -5.57 -8.35
CA ASN A 16 -4.18 -5.31 -8.18
C ASN A 16 -3.84 -4.22 -7.14
N GLY A 17 -4.81 -3.82 -6.31
CA GLY A 17 -4.66 -2.70 -5.38
C GLY A 17 -5.09 -1.36 -5.98
N LEU A 18 -4.86 -0.28 -5.23
CA LEU A 18 -5.21 1.08 -5.64
C LEU A 18 -3.96 1.94 -5.79
N ALA A 19 -3.96 2.79 -6.81
CA ALA A 19 -2.93 3.81 -6.96
C ALA A 19 -2.78 4.65 -5.68
N HIS A 20 -1.52 4.85 -5.27
CA HIS A 20 -1.08 5.62 -4.11
C HIS A 20 -1.43 5.03 -2.73
N ARG A 21 -1.80 3.75 -2.65
CA ARG A 21 -1.87 3.01 -1.37
C ARG A 21 -0.71 2.05 -1.28
N PHE A 22 0.31 2.43 -0.51
CA PHE A 22 1.52 1.63 -0.29
C PHE A 22 2.18 1.13 -1.59
N GLN A 23 2.24 2.02 -2.58
CA GLN A 23 2.66 1.66 -3.94
C GLN A 23 4.18 1.76 -4.09
N LEU A 24 4.86 0.69 -4.47
CA LEU A 24 6.28 0.76 -4.88
C LEU A 24 6.36 1.53 -6.20
N VAL A 25 6.97 2.72 -6.18
CA VAL A 25 7.11 3.58 -7.37
C VAL A 25 8.49 3.48 -8.01
N HIS A 26 9.51 3.10 -7.23
CA HIS A 26 10.86 2.93 -7.72
C HIS A 26 11.67 2.00 -6.81
N GLU A 27 12.56 1.21 -7.40
CA GLU A 27 13.56 0.42 -6.68
C GLU A 27 14.89 0.51 -7.41
N HIS A 28 15.94 0.91 -6.70
CA HIS A 28 17.29 1.01 -7.24
C HIS A 28 18.34 0.86 -6.14
N GLN A 29 19.41 0.11 -6.42
CA GLN A 29 20.51 -0.14 -5.48
C GLN A 29 20.05 -0.62 -4.09
N GLY A 30 18.99 -1.44 -4.02
CA GLY A 30 18.45 -1.96 -2.77
C GLY A 30 17.61 -0.97 -1.95
N VAL A 31 17.35 0.23 -2.48
CA VAL A 31 16.46 1.23 -1.89
C VAL A 31 15.10 1.17 -2.57
N ARG A 32 14.04 1.01 -1.77
CA ARG A 32 12.65 1.00 -2.22
C ARG A 32 12.00 2.35 -1.91
N TRP A 33 11.38 2.94 -2.93
CA TRP A 33 10.61 4.19 -2.82
C TRP A 33 9.13 3.85 -2.88
N ILE A 34 8.43 4.09 -1.77
CA ILE A 34 7.01 3.78 -1.63
C ILE A 34 6.21 5.08 -1.62
N ASN A 35 5.23 5.18 -2.51
CA ASN A 35 4.25 6.26 -2.53
C ASN A 35 3.00 5.82 -1.77
N ASP A 36 2.79 6.44 -0.61
CA ASP A 36 1.60 6.30 0.21
C ASP A 36 0.93 7.65 0.48
N SER A 37 0.89 8.53 -0.54
CA SER A 37 0.33 9.88 -0.41
C SER A 37 -1.15 9.93 -0.01
N LYS A 38 -1.86 8.80 -0.07
CA LYS A 38 -3.23 8.66 0.43
C LYS A 38 -3.33 8.32 1.92
N ALA A 39 -2.22 8.17 2.63
CA ALA A 39 -2.21 8.06 4.10
C ALA A 39 -2.49 9.42 4.76
N THR A 40 -3.70 9.94 4.55
CA THR A 40 -4.13 11.27 5.03
C THR A 40 -4.65 11.27 6.47
N ASN A 41 -4.61 10.12 7.15
CA ASN A 41 -4.97 9.98 8.55
C ASN A 41 -3.99 9.05 9.27
N VAL A 42 -3.93 9.19 10.60
CA VAL A 42 -3.00 8.44 11.46
C VAL A 42 -3.15 6.92 11.28
N GLY A 43 -4.38 6.41 11.20
CA GLY A 43 -4.62 4.97 11.03
C GLY A 43 -4.12 4.39 9.70
N SER A 44 -4.07 5.21 8.65
CA SER A 44 -3.54 4.78 7.35
C SER A 44 -2.01 4.67 7.38
N THR A 45 -1.33 5.63 8.00
CA THR A 45 0.12 5.57 8.23
C THR A 45 0.49 4.43 9.17
N GLU A 46 -0.30 4.18 10.22
CA GLU A 46 -0.08 3.07 11.16
C GLU A 46 -0.19 1.71 10.46
N ALA A 47 -1.21 1.52 9.61
CA ALA A 47 -1.36 0.30 8.81
C ALA A 47 -0.18 0.08 7.85
N ALA A 48 0.30 1.15 7.22
CA ALA A 48 1.48 1.12 6.35
C ALA A 48 2.75 0.70 7.11
N LEU A 49 2.96 1.22 8.32
CA LEU A 49 4.13 0.88 9.15
C LEU A 49 4.06 -0.53 9.73
N ASN A 50 2.89 -0.99 10.19
CA ASN A 50 2.72 -2.32 10.77
C ASN A 50 3.01 -3.45 9.77
N GLY A 51 2.75 -3.22 8.48
CA GLY A 51 3.06 -4.18 7.42
C GLY A 51 4.50 -4.11 6.89
N LEU A 52 5.28 -3.09 7.29
CA LEU A 52 6.57 -2.79 6.66
C LEU A 52 7.73 -3.43 7.42
N GLN A 53 8.41 -4.38 6.77
CA GLN A 53 9.73 -4.84 7.22
C GLN A 53 10.83 -4.12 6.43
N VAL A 54 11.72 -3.44 7.16
CA VAL A 54 12.88 -2.72 6.63
C VAL A 54 14.14 -3.33 7.23
N LYS A 55 15.06 -3.78 6.37
CA LYS A 55 16.36 -4.35 6.81
C LYS A 55 17.36 -3.27 7.25
N GLY A 56 17.12 -2.02 6.89
CA GLY A 56 17.96 -0.86 7.21
C GLY A 56 17.12 0.32 7.70
N THR A 57 17.52 1.54 7.36
CA THR A 57 16.84 2.75 7.84
C THR A 57 15.56 3.05 7.06
N LEU A 58 14.47 3.31 7.78
CA LEU A 58 13.24 3.87 7.22
C LEU A 58 13.30 5.41 7.24
N TRP A 59 13.25 6.02 6.06
CA TRP A 59 13.09 7.47 5.90
C TRP A 59 11.62 7.78 5.63
N LEU A 60 10.94 8.37 6.60
CA LEU A 60 9.52 8.70 6.53
C LEU A 60 9.32 10.19 6.27
N LEU A 61 8.66 10.53 5.17
CA LEU A 61 8.26 11.89 4.84
C LEU A 61 6.84 12.14 5.36
N MET A 62 6.69 13.00 6.36
CA MET A 62 5.39 13.44 6.89
C MET A 62 5.20 14.93 6.67
N GLY A 63 4.01 15.32 6.23
CA GLY A 63 3.62 16.71 6.00
C GLY A 63 2.16 16.91 6.41
N ARG A 64 1.80 18.15 6.71
CA ARG A 64 0.44 18.54 7.12
C ARG A 64 -0.35 19.08 5.93
#